data_AF-A0A546XJ36-F1
#
_entry.id   AF-A0A546XJ36-F1
#
_cell.length_a   1.000
_cell.length_b   1.000
_cell.length_c   1.000
_cell.angle_alpha   90.00
_cell.angle_beta   90.00
_cell.angle_gamma   90.00
#
_symmetry.space_group_name_H-M   'P 1'
#
loop_
_entity.id
_entity.type
_entity.pdbx_description
1 polymer ?
#
loop_
_entity_poly.entity_id
_entity_poly.type
_entity_poly.pdbx_seq_one_letter_code
_entity_poly.pdbx_strand_id
1 'polypeptide(L)'
;MSSPSGRSPTLIRLSVSEPVSLQDRRFKEKQMPVIRVDWLSGRSQEQKKEVASVFTRELARIAKCGPDDVQIVFMDVERKNWSVGGVFAEDPTLEK
;
A
#
# COMPACT_ATOMS: atom_id res chain seq x y z
N MET A 1 44.53 -56.36 20.49
CA MET A 1 43.21 -55.72 20.72
C MET A 1 43.47 -54.32 21.25
N SER A 2 42.68 -53.34 20.78
CA SER A 2 42.63 -51.92 21.23
C SER A 2 43.73 -51.00 20.65
N SER A 3 43.59 -50.51 19.42
CA SER A 3 42.83 -49.31 18.99
C SER A 3 43.37 -47.97 19.55
N PRO A 4 43.84 -47.04 18.69
CA PRO A 4 44.30 -45.71 19.10
C PRO A 4 43.13 -44.73 19.24
N SER A 5 43.12 -43.97 20.34
CA SER A 5 42.13 -42.93 20.62
C SER A 5 42.28 -41.75 19.65
N GLY A 6 41.25 -41.54 18.81
CA GLY A 6 41.17 -40.45 17.85
C GLY A 6 41.10 -39.08 18.50
N ARG A 7 41.88 -38.13 17.97
CA ARG A 7 41.75 -36.70 18.25
C ARG A 7 40.42 -36.21 17.68
N SER A 8 39.58 -35.66 18.55
CA SER A 8 38.31 -35.02 18.20
C SER A 8 38.54 -33.82 17.28
N PRO A 9 37.85 -33.69 16.13
CA PRO A 9 37.95 -32.51 15.31
C PRO A 9 37.18 -31.37 15.99
N THR A 10 37.86 -30.25 16.22
CA THR A 10 37.27 -28.99 16.66
C THR A 10 36.18 -28.58 15.66
N LEU A 11 34.92 -28.75 16.06
CA LEU A 11 33.77 -28.23 15.33
C LEU A 11 33.78 -26.71 15.43
N ILE A 12 34.15 -26.06 14.33
CA ILE A 12 33.91 -24.63 14.10
C ILE A 12 32.40 -24.46 14.16
N ARG A 13 31.92 -23.76 15.19
CA ARG A 13 30.51 -23.35 15.31
C ARG A 13 30.20 -22.41 14.14
N LEU A 14 29.70 -22.98 13.05
CA LEU A 14 28.99 -22.24 12.01
C LEU A 14 27.82 -21.55 12.73
N SER A 15 27.98 -20.24 12.96
CA SER A 15 26.87 -19.38 13.32
C SER A 15 25.96 -19.35 12.10
N VAL A 16 25.02 -20.30 12.05
CA VAL A 16 23.86 -20.22 11.18
C VAL A 16 23.16 -18.92 11.60
N SER A 17 23.37 -17.86 10.81
CA SER A 17 22.56 -16.66 10.90
C SER A 17 21.11 -17.11 10.85
N GLU A 18 20.36 -16.71 11.87
CA GLU A 18 19.00 -17.16 12.11
C GLU A 18 18.22 -17.09 10.80
N PRO A 19 17.49 -18.16 10.42
CA PRO A 19 16.63 -18.09 9.27
C PRO A 19 15.67 -16.94 9.52
N VAL A 20 15.71 -15.89 8.68
CA VAL A 20 14.76 -14.78 8.71
C VAL A 20 13.37 -15.41 8.79
N SER A 21 12.80 -15.35 9.99
CA SER A 21 11.60 -16.11 10.28
C SER A 21 10.51 -15.55 9.38
N LEU A 22 9.78 -16.43 8.68
CA LEU A 22 8.54 -16.05 8.02
C LEU A 22 7.49 -15.49 9.02
N GLN A 23 7.81 -15.48 10.31
CA GLN A 23 7.04 -14.92 11.41
C GLN A 23 7.35 -13.43 11.67
N ASP A 24 8.41 -12.85 11.06
CA ASP A 24 8.67 -11.40 11.10
C ASP A 24 7.88 -10.61 10.07
N ARG A 25 7.30 -11.31 9.08
CA ARG A 25 6.05 -10.86 8.47
C ARG A 25 4.89 -11.45 9.26
N ARG A 26 4.80 -11.03 10.53
CA ARG A 26 3.52 -10.52 10.99
C ARG A 26 3.13 -9.48 9.92
N PHE A 27 2.34 -9.91 8.93
CA PHE A 27 1.23 -9.12 8.46
C PHE A 27 0.49 -8.73 9.73
N LYS A 28 1.04 -7.71 10.42
CA LYS A 28 0.28 -6.92 11.36
C LYS A 28 -0.94 -6.62 10.51
N GLU A 29 -2.11 -6.99 11.00
CA GLU A 29 -3.38 -6.49 10.49
C GLU A 29 -3.41 -4.96 10.71
N LYS A 30 -2.37 -4.24 10.27
CA LYS A 30 -2.41 -2.88 9.80
C LYS A 30 -3.44 -2.97 8.70
N GLN A 31 -4.67 -2.68 9.08
CA GLN A 31 -5.69 -2.23 8.16
C GLN A 31 -4.99 -1.24 7.24
N MET A 32 -4.76 -1.63 5.99
CA MET A 32 -4.13 -0.82 4.96
C MET A 32 -5.27 -0.28 4.09
N PRO A 33 -6.05 0.70 4.57
CA PRO A 33 -7.19 1.19 3.83
C PRO A 33 -6.70 1.91 2.58
N VAL A 34 -7.33 1.59 1.45
CA VAL A 34 -7.08 2.22 0.16
C VAL A 34 -8.30 3.03 -0.22
N ILE A 35 -8.11 4.32 -0.52
CA ILE A 35 -9.11 5.16 -1.17
C ILE A 35 -8.71 5.34 -2.64
N ARG A 36 -9.66 5.09 -3.55
CA ARG A 36 -9.53 5.47 -4.95
C ARG A 36 -10.42 6.67 -5.24
N VAL A 37 -9.81 7.70 -5.82
CA VAL A 37 -10.50 8.92 -6.26
C VAL A 37 -10.47 8.94 -7.78
N ASP A 38 -11.59 8.55 -8.38
CA ASP A 38 -11.83 8.67 -9.81
C ASP A 38 -12.50 10.03 -10.08
N TRP A 39 -11.87 10.86 -10.91
CA TRP A 39 -12.39 12.19 -11.22
C TRP A 39 -12.00 12.65 -12.63
N LEU A 40 -12.65 13.72 -13.11
CA LEU A 40 -12.31 14.30 -14.42
C LEU A 40 -10.93 14.96 -14.39
N SER A 41 -10.17 14.78 -15.48
CA SER A 41 -8.86 15.41 -15.67
C SER A 41 -8.97 16.95 -15.69
N GLY A 42 -7.89 17.62 -15.29
CA GLY A 42 -7.78 19.09 -15.27
C GLY A 42 -7.68 19.75 -13.89
N ARG A 43 -7.66 18.96 -12.80
CA ARG A 43 -7.42 19.45 -11.44
C ARG A 43 -5.93 19.67 -11.16
N SER A 44 -5.62 20.65 -10.31
CA SER A 44 -4.23 21.00 -9.99
C SER A 44 -3.59 20.00 -9.01
N GLN A 45 -2.25 19.97 -8.99
CA GLN A 45 -1.51 19.11 -8.07
C GLN A 45 -1.72 19.53 -6.60
N GLU A 46 -1.93 20.82 -6.35
CA GLU A 46 -2.22 21.38 -5.02
C GLU A 46 -3.54 20.84 -4.49
N GLN A 47 -4.57 20.76 -5.34
CA GLN A 47 -5.86 20.17 -4.96
C GLN A 47 -5.72 18.70 -4.59
N LYS A 48 -4.95 17.92 -5.35
CA LYS A 48 -4.65 16.51 -5.01
C LYS A 48 -3.95 16.38 -3.67
N LYS A 49 -2.98 17.25 -3.37
CA LYS A 49 -2.24 17.27 -2.10
C LYS A 49 -3.17 17.56 -0.92
N GLU A 50 -4.06 18.54 -1.05
CA GLU A 50 -5.03 18.88 -0.01
C GLU A 50 -5.99 17.73 0.26
N VAL A 51 -6.57 17.13 -0.81
CA VAL A 51 -7.43 15.95 -0.68
C VAL A 51 -6.70 14.80 0.01
N ALA A 52 -5.47 14.50 -0.40
CA ALA A 52 -4.68 13.44 0.21
C ALA A 52 -4.45 13.68 1.72
N SER A 53 -4.10 14.91 2.10
CA SER A 53 -3.86 15.27 3.51
C SER A 53 -5.12 15.11 4.36
N VAL A 54 -6.25 15.66 3.90
CA VAL A 54 -7.52 15.62 4.65
C VAL A 54 -8.04 14.18 4.75
N PHE A 55 -8.01 13.43 3.65
CA PHE A 55 -8.55 12.08 3.62
C PHE A 55 -7.73 11.12 4.46
N THR A 56 -6.39 11.20 4.38
CA THR A 56 -5.51 10.38 5.23
C THR A 56 -5.78 10.65 6.72
N ARG A 57 -5.90 11.92 7.12
CA ARG A 57 -6.18 12.29 8.51
C ARG A 57 -7.52 11.73 8.99
N GLU A 58 -8.59 11.97 8.24
CA GLU A 58 -9.93 11.54 8.66
C GLU A 58 -10.10 10.02 8.62
N LEU A 59 -9.53 9.36 7.60
CA LEU A 59 -9.60 7.91 7.50
C LEU A 59 -8.83 7.24 8.63
N ALA A 60 -7.62 7.71 8.94
CA ALA A 60 -6.85 7.20 10.07
C ALA A 60 -7.62 7.34 11.39
N ARG A 61 -8.28 8.49 11.60
CA ARG A 61 -9.11 8.75 12.78
C ARG A 61 -10.32 7.82 12.87
N ILE A 62 -11.04 7.60 11.76
CA ILE A 62 -12.28 6.81 11.72
C ILE A 62 -11.99 5.31 11.77
N ALA A 63 -11.05 4.84 10.94
CA ALA A 63 -10.65 3.44 10.82
C ALA A 63 -9.72 2.98 11.95
N LYS A 64 -9.26 3.90 12.81
CA LYS A 64 -8.35 3.62 13.93
C LYS A 64 -7.04 2.96 13.47
N CYS A 65 -6.49 3.40 12.34
CA CYS A 65 -5.22 2.95 11.78
C CYS A 65 -4.17 4.08 11.78
N GLY A 66 -2.91 3.75 11.52
CA GLY A 66 -1.88 4.78 11.36
C GLY A 66 -2.08 5.57 10.05
N PRO A 67 -1.66 6.85 9.98
CA PRO A 67 -1.71 7.61 8.73
C PRO A 67 -0.83 6.99 7.64
N ASP A 68 0.29 6.36 8.02
CA ASP A 68 1.20 5.65 7.10
C ASP A 68 0.58 4.38 6.49
N ASP A 69 -0.54 3.91 7.04
CA ASP A 69 -1.27 2.75 6.53
C ASP A 69 -2.30 3.14 5.46
N VAL A 70 -2.65 4.43 5.36
CA VAL A 70 -3.64 4.94 4.42
C VAL A 70 -3.00 5.17 3.06
N GLN A 71 -3.60 4.59 2.03
CA GLN A 71 -3.19 4.79 0.64
C GLN A 71 -4.29 5.51 -0.12
N ILE A 72 -3.91 6.49 -0.94
CA ILE A 72 -4.84 7.24 -1.77
C ILE A 72 -4.32 7.21 -3.21
N VAL A 73 -5.16 6.71 -4.11
CA VAL A 73 -4.87 6.61 -5.54
C VAL A 73 -5.77 7.58 -6.29
N PHE A 74 -5.17 8.54 -6.98
CA PHE A 74 -5.89 9.46 -7.86
C PHE A 74 -5.90 8.92 -9.29
N MET A 75 -7.07 8.90 -9.90
CA MET A 75 -7.28 8.51 -11.28
C MET A 75 -7.91 9.67 -12.04
N ASP A 76 -7.10 10.32 -12.87
CA ASP A 76 -7.56 11.38 -13.77
C ASP A 76 -8.13 10.74 -15.03
N VAL A 77 -9.44 10.84 -15.20
CA VAL A 77 -10.16 10.30 -16.35
C VAL A 77 -10.51 11.44 -17.30
N GLU A 78 -10.10 11.32 -18.56
CA GLU A 78 -10.49 12.29 -19.59
C GLU A 78 -12.02 12.32 -19.78
N ARG A 79 -12.59 13.48 -20.13
CA ARG A 79 -14.05 13.64 -20.29
C ARG A 79 -14.66 12.65 -21.29
N LYS A 80 -13.94 12.30 -22.35
CA LYS A 80 -14.34 11.30 -23.36
C LYS A 80 -14.45 9.86 -22.81
N ASN A 81 -13.84 9.60 -21.65
CA ASN A 81 -13.83 8.29 -21.00
C ASN A 81 -14.78 8.24 -19.79
N TRP A 82 -15.56 9.30 -19.55
CA TRP A 82 -16.44 9.40 -18.38
C TRP A 82 -17.89 9.55 -18.84
N SER A 83 -18.76 8.61 -18.45
CA SER A 83 -20.19 8.65 -18.74
C SER A 83 -21.02 8.55 -17.46
N VAL A 84 -22.11 9.30 -17.41
CA VAL A 84 -23.11 9.21 -16.34
C VAL A 84 -24.47 9.05 -17.01
N GLY A 85 -25.18 7.95 -16.70
CA GLY A 85 -26.50 7.68 -17.29
C GLY A 85 -26.48 7.47 -18.82
N GLY A 86 -25.35 7.04 -19.38
CA GLY A 86 -25.20 6.81 -20.82
C GLY A 86 -24.83 8.05 -21.64
N VAL A 87 -24.67 9.22 -21.00
CA VAL A 87 -24.22 10.46 -21.64
C VAL A 87 -22.75 10.69 -21.30
N PHE A 88 -21.89 10.94 -22.29
CA PHE A 88 -20.48 11.21 -22.03
C PHE A 88 -20.29 12.64 -21.53
N ALA A 89 -19.29 12.86 -20.69
CA ALA A 89 -18.98 14.18 -20.16
C ALA A 89 -18.44 15.14 -21.25
N GLU A 90 -18.05 14.62 -22.42
CA GLU A 90 -17.73 15.44 -23.60
C GLU A 90 -18.97 15.87 -24.39
N ASP A 91 -20.07 15.15 -24.28
CA ASP A 91 -21.28 15.46 -25.02
C ASP A 91 -21.87 16.78 -24.49
N PRO A 92 -22.15 17.77 -25.35
CA PRO A 92 -22.71 19.06 -24.96
C PRO A 92 -24.18 18.99 -24.51
N THR A 93 -24.71 17.80 -24.21
CA THR A 93 -26.11 17.58 -23.84
C THR A 93 -26.45 17.94 -22.39
N LEU A 94 -25.48 18.40 -21.60
CA LEU A 94 -25.67 18.92 -20.24
C LEU A 94 -25.53 20.47 -20.20
N GLU A 95 -26.21 21.19 -21.09
CA GLU A 95 -26.72 22.52 -20.74
C GLU A 95 -28.03 22.33 -19.97
N LYS A 96 -27.97 22.36 -18.64
CA LYS A 96 -29.14 22.55 -17.78
C LYS A 96 -28.77 23.35 -16.54
#